data_AF-A0A0A2GW90-F1
#
_entry.id   AF-A0A0A2GW90-F1
#
_cell.length_a   1.000
_cell.length_b   1.000
_cell.length_c   1.000
_cell.angle_alpha   90.00
_cell.angle_beta   90.00
_cell.angle_gamma   90.00
#
_symmetry.space_group_name_H-M   'P 1'
#
loop_
_entity.id
_entity.type
_entity.pdbx_description
1 polymer ?
#
loop_
_entity_poly.entity_id
_entity_poly.type
_entity_poly.pdbx_seq_one_letter_code
_entity_poly.pdbx_strand_id
1 'polypeptide(L)'
;MKFITKLVVLAILVTFLSCSSDDDNSSLQEVAITTASLSGTYELTAYNSLDITLLETEDGTYTESIIGEHLTLGNSNITFTESGDYSFNYNYVITEKYALNGFTYITDNVDYSDASAGDYTITGDQKVLFNGREYEATLLNNGELTIYFEQYEETEYYENTYSQELTFTKV
;
A
#
# COMPACT_ATOMS: atom_id res chain seq x y z
N MET A 1 22.04 -28.92 2.61
CA MET A 1 22.13 -27.78 3.54
C MET A 1 23.25 -26.86 3.08
N LYS A 2 22.89 -25.81 2.33
CA LYS A 2 23.78 -24.67 2.08
C LYS A 2 23.10 -23.47 2.71
N PHE A 3 23.55 -23.15 3.91
CA PHE A 3 23.25 -21.89 4.58
C PHE A 3 23.92 -20.79 3.77
N ILE A 4 23.17 -20.07 2.94
CA ILE A 4 23.61 -18.78 2.43
C ILE A 4 22.69 -17.75 3.06
N THR A 5 23.29 -17.04 4.00
CA THR A 5 22.85 -15.85 4.68
C THR A 5 22.46 -14.78 3.65
N LYS A 6 21.23 -14.82 3.12
CA LYS A 6 20.74 -13.79 2.20
C LYS A 6 19.86 -12.81 2.96
N LEU A 7 20.54 -11.91 3.67
CA LEU A 7 19.94 -10.70 4.18
C LEU A 7 19.87 -9.70 3.02
N VAL A 8 18.83 -9.78 2.19
CA VAL A 8 18.51 -8.71 1.25
C VAL A 8 17.64 -7.72 2.00
N VAL A 9 18.28 -6.80 2.72
CA VAL A 9 17.60 -5.59 3.20
C VAL A 9 17.42 -4.72 1.98
N LEU A 10 16.28 -4.87 1.31
CA LEU A 10 15.84 -3.90 0.33
C LEU A 10 15.38 -2.67 1.12
N ALA A 11 16.30 -1.73 1.33
CA ALA A 11 15.96 -0.42 1.83
C ALA A 11 15.14 0.29 0.75
N ILE A 12 13.82 0.15 0.80
CA ILE A 12 12.91 1.08 0.13
C ILE A 12 13.16 2.42 0.83
N LEU A 13 14.00 3.23 0.20
CA LEU A 13 14.18 4.62 0.57
C LEU A 13 12.84 5.30 0.29
N VAL A 14 11.94 5.29 1.27
CA VAL A 14 10.90 6.30 1.36
C VAL A 14 11.69 7.60 1.56
N THR A 15 11.99 8.27 0.46
CA THR A 15 12.52 9.62 0.52
C THR A 15 11.43 10.45 1.16
N PHE A 16 11.52 10.61 2.48
CA PHE A 16 10.88 11.70 3.18
C PHE A 16 11.22 12.96 2.39
N LEU A 17 10.24 13.51 1.66
CA LEU A 17 10.23 14.91 1.28
C LEU A 17 10.11 15.71 2.57
N SER A 18 11.17 15.72 3.38
CA SER A 18 11.42 16.78 4.34
C SER A 18 11.81 17.99 3.49
N CYS A 19 10.80 18.66 2.96
CA CYS A 19 10.94 20.05 2.60
C CYS A 19 11.33 20.79 3.88
N SER A 20 12.46 21.48 3.77
CA SER A 20 13.04 22.44 4.70
C SER A 20 11.99 23.27 5.44
N SER A 21 12.20 23.51 6.74
CA SER A 21 12.67 24.80 7.28
C SER A 21 11.87 26.01 6.81
N ASP A 22 11.33 26.71 7.82
CA ASP A 22 10.70 28.03 7.84
C ASP A 22 9.21 28.16 7.51
N ASP A 23 8.56 28.80 8.49
CA ASP A 23 7.38 29.64 8.42
C ASP A 23 5.97 29.00 8.44
N ASP A 24 5.35 29.13 9.62
CA ASP A 24 3.92 29.35 9.85
C ASP A 24 2.92 28.44 9.14
N ASN A 25 2.93 27.15 9.46
CA ASN A 25 1.82 26.27 9.09
C ASN A 25 1.48 25.33 10.24
N SER A 26 0.20 25.14 10.54
CA SER A 26 -0.27 24.13 11.48
C SER A 26 0.41 22.80 11.14
N SER A 27 1.35 22.35 11.97
CA SER A 27 2.12 21.15 11.65
C SER A 27 1.15 19.98 11.51
N LEU A 28 1.23 19.28 10.38
CA LEU A 28 0.56 18.00 10.22
C LEU A 28 1.11 17.08 11.31
N GLN A 29 0.20 16.53 12.12
CA GLN A 29 0.54 15.68 13.24
C GLN A 29 -0.20 14.38 13.12
N GLU A 30 0.51 13.28 13.38
CA GLU A 30 -0.10 11.97 13.50
C GLU A 30 -1.05 11.92 14.69
N VAL A 31 -2.22 11.35 14.45
CA VAL A 31 -3.28 11.10 15.41
C VAL A 31 -3.25 9.63 15.77
N ALA A 32 -3.33 9.32 17.06
CA ALA A 32 -3.47 7.94 17.51
C ALA A 32 -4.74 7.31 16.91
N ILE A 33 -4.58 6.15 16.25
CA ILE A 33 -5.71 5.44 15.67
C ILE A 33 -6.51 4.74 16.77
N THR A 34 -7.79 5.08 16.81
CA THR A 34 -8.86 4.49 17.63
C THR A 34 -10.09 4.37 16.74
N THR A 35 -11.09 3.58 17.12
CA THR A 35 -12.35 3.53 16.35
C THR A 35 -13.02 4.90 16.23
N ALA A 36 -12.88 5.77 17.25
CA ALA A 36 -13.41 7.13 17.26
C ALA A 36 -12.63 8.10 16.36
N SER A 37 -11.30 8.03 16.35
CA SER A 37 -10.50 8.90 15.48
C SER A 37 -10.56 8.47 14.00
N LEU A 38 -10.66 7.17 13.75
CA LEU A 38 -10.75 6.61 12.40
C LEU A 38 -12.15 6.71 11.79
N SER A 39 -13.22 6.87 12.59
CA SER A 39 -14.58 6.90 12.06
C SER A 39 -14.81 8.02 11.04
N GLY A 40 -15.53 7.70 9.97
CA GLY A 40 -15.84 8.63 8.87
C GLY A 40 -15.69 7.98 7.50
N THR A 41 -16.05 8.74 6.48
CA THR A 41 -15.86 8.35 5.07
C THR A 41 -14.60 9.04 4.55
N TYR A 42 -13.79 8.31 3.79
CA TYR A 42 -12.55 8.77 3.21
C TYR A 42 -12.56 8.47 1.71
N GLU A 43 -12.31 9.47 0.88
CA GLU A 43 -12.15 9.32 -0.56
C GLU A 43 -10.70 9.01 -0.92
N LEU A 44 -10.48 8.05 -1.81
CA LEU A 44 -9.14 7.68 -2.25
C LEU A 44 -8.56 8.80 -3.11
N THR A 45 -7.35 9.26 -2.78
CA THR A 45 -6.67 10.36 -3.48
C THR A 45 -5.33 9.94 -4.09
N ALA A 46 -4.70 8.88 -3.59
CA ALA A 46 -3.52 8.29 -4.20
C ALA A 46 -3.45 6.78 -3.96
N TYR A 47 -2.77 6.11 -4.87
CA TYR A 47 -2.54 4.68 -4.82
C TYR A 47 -1.18 4.37 -5.43
N ASN A 48 -0.34 3.69 -4.66
CA ASN A 48 0.95 3.21 -5.11
C ASN A 48 1.01 1.73 -4.79
N SER A 49 1.49 0.94 -5.75
CA SER A 49 1.77 -0.48 -5.52
C SER A 49 3.08 -0.84 -6.19
N LEU A 50 3.68 -1.89 -5.67
CA LEU A 50 4.91 -2.45 -6.16
C LEU A 50 4.88 -3.96 -5.98
N ASP A 51 4.89 -4.70 -7.07
CA ASP A 51 5.07 -6.15 -7.06
C ASP A 51 6.44 -6.47 -7.65
N ILE A 52 7.33 -7.03 -6.84
CA ILE A 52 8.65 -7.49 -7.25
C ILE A 52 8.67 -9.00 -7.17
N THR A 53 8.83 -9.66 -8.32
CA THR A 53 9.08 -11.09 -8.37
C THR A 53 10.51 -11.35 -8.86
N LEU A 54 11.26 -12.12 -8.08
CA LEU A 54 12.58 -12.65 -8.42
C LEU A 54 12.47 -14.14 -8.70
N LEU A 55 12.64 -14.53 -9.97
CA LEU A 55 12.64 -15.94 -10.36
C LEU A 55 14.07 -16.48 -10.38
N GLU A 56 14.32 -17.62 -9.72
CA GLU A 56 15.59 -18.34 -9.84
C GLU A 56 15.56 -19.24 -11.08
N THR A 57 16.46 -18.98 -12.04
CA THR A 57 16.65 -19.85 -13.20
C THR A 57 17.61 -21.00 -12.86
N GLU A 58 17.59 -22.09 -13.63
CA GLU A 58 18.46 -23.27 -13.40
C GLU A 58 19.97 -22.95 -13.40
N ASP A 59 20.39 -21.81 -13.96
CA ASP A 59 21.76 -21.31 -13.95
C ASP A 59 22.08 -20.35 -12.78
N GLY A 60 21.12 -20.10 -11.89
CA GLY A 60 21.24 -19.19 -10.74
C GLY A 60 21.11 -17.70 -11.09
N THR A 61 20.59 -17.37 -12.27
CA THR A 61 20.27 -15.99 -12.67
C THR A 61 18.92 -15.57 -12.07
N TYR A 62 18.80 -14.30 -11.68
CA TYR A 62 17.55 -13.72 -11.20
C TYR A 62 16.89 -12.93 -12.33
N THR A 63 15.63 -13.23 -12.61
CA THR A 63 14.80 -12.36 -13.44
C THR A 63 13.94 -11.51 -12.52
N GLU A 64 14.14 -10.20 -12.56
CA GLU A 64 13.35 -9.22 -11.82
C GLU A 64 12.16 -8.77 -12.68
N SER A 65 10.95 -8.90 -12.13
CA SER A 65 9.75 -8.23 -12.63
C SER A 65 9.29 -7.21 -11.62
N ILE A 66 9.32 -5.94 -11.99
CA ILE A 66 8.75 -4.83 -11.23
C ILE A 66 7.41 -4.49 -11.86
N ILE A 67 6.30 -4.56 -11.12
CA ILE A 67 5.00 -3.99 -11.51
C ILE A 67 4.82 -2.66 -10.77
N GLY A 68 4.82 -1.54 -11.52
CA GLY A 68 4.60 -0.20 -10.95
C GLY A 68 3.40 0.49 -11.59
N GLU A 69 2.46 0.96 -10.76
CA GLU A 69 1.12 1.38 -11.18
C GLU A 69 0.93 2.90 -11.22
N HIS A 70 0.14 3.40 -12.19
CA HIS A 70 -0.38 4.77 -12.23
C HIS A 70 -1.91 4.73 -12.16
N LEU A 71 -2.51 5.50 -11.26
CA LEU A 71 -3.95 5.49 -11.01
C LEU A 71 -4.68 6.70 -11.65
N THR A 72 -5.75 6.44 -12.39
CA THR A 72 -6.82 7.43 -12.62
C THR A 72 -8.01 7.09 -11.70
N LEU A 73 -8.38 8.05 -10.84
CA LEU A 73 -9.40 7.86 -9.81
C LEU A 73 -10.83 7.91 -10.37
N GLY A 74 -11.63 6.88 -10.06
CA GLY A 74 -13.08 6.96 -10.00
C GLY A 74 -13.58 7.36 -8.60
N ASN A 75 -14.89 7.28 -8.34
CA ASN A 75 -15.49 7.55 -7.02
C ASN A 75 -15.17 6.43 -6.01
N SER A 76 -13.90 6.31 -5.60
CA SER A 76 -13.43 5.32 -4.64
C SER A 76 -13.47 5.86 -3.21
N ASN A 77 -14.04 5.10 -2.27
CA ASN A 77 -14.07 5.48 -0.86
C ASN A 77 -14.02 4.27 0.09
N ILE A 78 -13.62 4.55 1.33
CA ILE A 78 -13.74 3.66 2.47
C ILE A 78 -14.47 4.39 3.60
N THR A 79 -15.35 3.69 4.30
CA THR A 79 -16.05 4.21 5.48
C THR A 79 -15.75 3.33 6.67
N PHE A 80 -15.35 3.94 7.77
CA PHE A 80 -15.21 3.29 9.07
C PHE A 80 -16.26 3.83 10.03
N THR A 81 -16.87 2.95 10.81
CA THR A 81 -17.83 3.32 11.86
C THR A 81 -17.19 3.17 13.24
N GLU A 82 -17.69 3.90 14.23
CA GLU A 82 -17.21 3.77 15.61
C GLU A 82 -17.50 2.40 16.23
N SER A 83 -18.50 1.67 15.72
CA SER A 83 -18.88 0.32 16.15
C SER A 83 -17.89 -0.76 15.72
N GLY A 84 -16.95 -0.44 14.83
CA GLY A 84 -16.00 -1.41 14.31
C GLY A 84 -16.41 -2.02 12.96
N ASP A 85 -17.38 -1.44 12.25
CA ASP A 85 -17.75 -1.85 10.89
C ASP A 85 -17.02 -1.00 9.83
N TYR A 86 -16.59 -1.61 8.73
CA TYR A 86 -16.08 -0.92 7.55
C TYR A 86 -16.87 -1.26 6.29
N SER A 87 -16.82 -0.37 5.30
CA SER A 87 -17.21 -0.66 3.92
C SER A 87 -16.28 0.06 2.96
N PHE A 88 -15.91 -0.56 1.84
CA PHE A 88 -15.21 0.10 0.76
C PHE A 88 -15.94 -0.10 -0.56
N ASN A 89 -15.78 0.87 -1.44
CA ASN A 89 -16.16 0.80 -2.83
C ASN A 89 -15.01 1.41 -3.63
N TYR A 90 -14.34 0.59 -4.42
CA TYR A 90 -13.22 0.98 -5.25
C TYR A 90 -13.63 0.89 -6.71
N ASN A 91 -13.28 1.94 -7.44
CA ASN A 91 -13.34 2.02 -8.89
C ASN A 91 -12.15 2.86 -9.34
N TYR A 92 -11.18 2.21 -9.98
CA TYR A 92 -9.93 2.86 -10.35
C TYR A 92 -9.31 2.20 -11.58
N VAL A 93 -8.50 2.96 -12.33
CA VAL A 93 -7.79 2.48 -13.52
C VAL A 93 -6.31 2.45 -13.24
N ILE A 94 -5.70 1.27 -13.37
CA ILE A 94 -4.26 1.06 -13.22
C ILE A 94 -3.60 0.98 -14.59
N THR A 95 -2.46 1.65 -14.76
CA THR A 95 -1.48 1.29 -15.78
C THR A 95 -0.42 0.38 -15.19
N GLU A 96 -0.39 -0.89 -15.58
CA GLU A 96 0.67 -1.82 -15.18
C GLU A 96 1.94 -1.57 -16.02
N LYS A 97 3.10 -1.60 -15.37
CA LYS A 97 4.41 -1.56 -16.05
C LYS A 97 5.22 -2.73 -15.57
N TYR A 98 5.63 -3.65 -16.43
CA TYR A 98 6.49 -4.76 -16.06
C TYR A 98 7.90 -4.60 -16.64
N ALA A 99 8.92 -4.82 -15.82
CA ALA A 99 10.30 -4.92 -16.30
C ALA A 99 10.68 -6.39 -16.50
N LEU A 100 11.45 -6.72 -17.54
CA LEU A 100 12.03 -8.06 -17.72
C LEU A 100 13.43 -7.90 -18.30
N ASN A 101 14.45 -8.42 -17.61
CA ASN A 101 15.85 -8.32 -18.03
C ASN A 101 16.29 -6.88 -18.36
N GLY A 102 15.83 -5.90 -17.56
CA GLY A 102 16.12 -4.48 -17.75
C GLY A 102 15.35 -3.80 -18.88
N PHE A 103 14.43 -4.49 -19.56
CA PHE A 103 13.50 -3.88 -20.51
C PHE A 103 12.17 -3.59 -19.84
N THR A 104 11.72 -2.34 -19.87
CA THR A 104 10.39 -1.96 -19.40
C THR A 104 9.37 -2.16 -20.51
N TYR A 105 8.28 -2.82 -20.16
CA TYR A 105 7.09 -2.98 -20.96
C TYR A 105 5.95 -2.30 -20.22
N ILE A 106 5.09 -1.59 -20.95
CA ILE A 106 3.91 -0.93 -20.41
C ILE A 106 2.73 -1.70 -20.97
N THR A 107 1.87 -2.22 -20.10
CA THR A 107 0.60 -2.84 -20.49
C THR A 107 -0.51 -1.81 -20.61
N ASP A 108 -1.63 -2.23 -21.17
CA ASP A 108 -2.84 -1.42 -21.27
C ASP A 108 -3.39 -1.03 -19.89
N ASN A 109 -4.24 -0.01 -19.88
CA ASN A 109 -4.99 0.37 -18.70
C ASN A 109 -5.99 -0.74 -18.31
N VAL A 110 -6.00 -1.10 -17.04
CA VAL A 110 -6.92 -2.09 -16.48
C VAL A 110 -7.90 -1.40 -15.53
N ASP A 111 -9.19 -1.55 -15.80
CA ASP A 111 -10.27 -1.07 -14.93
C ASP A 111 -10.50 -2.07 -13.79
N TYR A 112 -10.40 -1.60 -12.54
CA TYR A 112 -10.71 -2.39 -11.36
C TYR A 112 -11.93 -1.81 -10.66
N SER A 113 -12.85 -2.70 -10.28
CA SER A 113 -13.96 -2.36 -9.38
C SER A 113 -14.11 -3.43 -8.32
N ASP A 114 -14.14 -3.02 -7.06
CA ASP A 114 -14.35 -3.94 -5.93
C ASP A 114 -15.19 -3.26 -4.85
N ALA A 115 -15.97 -4.05 -4.13
CA ALA A 115 -16.74 -3.56 -3.00
C ALA A 115 -16.85 -4.64 -1.93
N SER A 116 -16.50 -4.29 -0.70
CA SER A 116 -16.62 -5.19 0.44
C SER A 116 -17.06 -4.43 1.68
N ALA A 117 -17.58 -5.17 2.65
CA ALA A 117 -17.92 -4.66 3.95
C ALA A 117 -17.70 -5.76 5.00
N GLY A 118 -17.51 -5.36 6.25
CA GLY A 118 -17.35 -6.29 7.36
C GLY A 118 -16.86 -5.56 8.60
N ASP A 119 -16.22 -6.32 9.49
CA ASP A 119 -15.68 -5.78 10.73
C ASP A 119 -14.21 -5.39 10.55
N TYR A 120 -13.79 -4.33 11.24
CA TYR A 120 -12.40 -3.96 11.42
C TYR A 120 -12.02 -3.91 12.90
N THR A 121 -10.74 -4.13 13.20
CA THR A 121 -10.21 -3.98 14.55
C THR A 121 -8.89 -3.22 14.54
N ILE A 122 -8.60 -2.53 15.64
CA ILE A 122 -7.29 -1.89 15.86
C ILE A 122 -6.42 -2.89 16.62
N THR A 123 -5.36 -3.39 15.98
CA THR A 123 -4.54 -4.50 16.51
C THR A 123 -3.24 -4.06 17.18
N GLY A 124 -2.85 -2.79 17.00
CA GLY A 124 -1.66 -2.21 17.59
C GLY A 124 -1.63 -0.70 17.39
N ASP A 125 -0.51 -0.08 17.76
CA ASP A 125 -0.27 1.33 17.47
C ASP A 125 -0.22 1.50 15.95
N GLN A 126 -1.14 2.31 15.40
CA GLN A 126 -1.19 2.62 13.97
C GLN A 126 -1.40 1.37 13.08
N LYS A 127 -2.19 0.39 13.55
CA LYS A 127 -2.52 -0.82 12.78
C LYS A 127 -4.02 -1.11 12.75
N VAL A 128 -4.53 -1.45 11.57
CA VAL A 128 -5.95 -1.77 11.35
C VAL A 128 -6.04 -3.12 10.64
N LEU A 129 -6.81 -4.05 11.21
CA LEU A 129 -7.15 -5.33 10.59
C LEU A 129 -8.54 -5.22 9.97
N PHE A 130 -8.64 -5.34 8.65
CA PHE A 130 -9.90 -5.43 7.91
C PHE A 130 -9.73 -6.29 6.67
N ASN A 131 -10.83 -6.87 6.16
CA ASN A 131 -10.81 -7.80 5.02
C ASN A 131 -9.79 -8.96 5.18
N GLY A 132 -9.58 -9.42 6.42
CA GLY A 132 -8.64 -10.50 6.75
C GLY A 132 -7.15 -10.15 6.65
N ARG A 133 -6.79 -8.87 6.46
CA ARG A 133 -5.40 -8.40 6.38
C ARG A 133 -5.15 -7.28 7.39
N GLU A 134 -3.97 -7.33 8.00
CA GLU A 134 -3.49 -6.24 8.86
C GLU A 134 -2.75 -5.23 8.00
N TYR A 135 -3.06 -3.96 8.20
CA TYR A 135 -2.45 -2.83 7.53
C TYR A 135 -1.80 -1.92 8.55
N GLU A 136 -0.67 -1.34 8.19
CA GLU A 136 -0.18 -0.14 8.87
C GLU A 136 -1.04 1.03 8.40
N ALA A 137 -1.39 1.91 9.32
CA ALA A 137 -2.26 3.04 9.03
C ALA A 137 -1.73 4.29 9.69
N THR A 138 -1.72 5.41 8.98
CA THR A 138 -1.32 6.71 9.52
C THR A 138 -2.48 7.67 9.33
N LEU A 139 -3.01 8.21 10.42
CA LEU A 139 -4.05 9.23 10.39
C LEU A 139 -3.45 10.57 10.77
N LEU A 140 -3.61 11.59 9.94
CA LEU A 140 -3.19 12.95 10.23
C LEU A 140 -4.35 13.80 10.76
N ASN A 141 -4.02 14.84 11.52
CA ASN A 141 -4.99 15.77 12.11
C ASN A 141 -5.84 16.55 11.10
N ASN A 142 -5.44 16.59 9.83
CA ASN A 142 -6.22 17.15 8.71
C ASN A 142 -7.22 16.16 8.09
N GLY A 143 -7.29 14.91 8.59
CA GLY A 143 -8.16 13.87 8.04
C GLY A 143 -7.57 13.11 6.85
N GLU A 144 -6.27 13.27 6.56
CA GLU A 144 -5.57 12.38 5.64
C GLU A 144 -5.31 11.03 6.32
N LEU A 145 -5.66 9.95 5.63
CA LEU A 145 -5.45 8.58 6.08
C LEU A 145 -4.59 7.87 5.04
N THR A 146 -3.45 7.32 5.47
CA THR A 146 -2.65 6.40 4.65
C THR A 146 -2.80 5.00 5.20
N ILE A 147 -3.00 4.02 4.32
CA ILE A 147 -3.04 2.59 4.64
C ILE A 147 -1.95 1.91 3.83
N TYR A 148 -1.03 1.23 4.50
CA TYR A 148 0.10 0.50 3.92
C TYR A 148 0.00 -1.00 4.20
N PHE A 149 0.32 -1.79 3.18
CA PHE A 149 0.43 -3.25 3.26
C PHE A 149 1.71 -3.69 2.57
N GLU A 150 2.42 -4.61 3.21
CA GLU A 150 3.56 -5.30 2.62
C GLU A 150 3.45 -6.79 2.89
N GLN A 151 3.74 -7.59 1.88
CA GLN A 151 3.78 -9.03 1.95
C GLN A 151 5.06 -9.53 1.28
N TYR A 152 5.68 -10.51 1.93
CA TYR A 152 6.78 -11.27 1.38
C TYR A 152 6.37 -12.74 1.27
N GLU A 153 6.63 -13.34 0.12
CA GLU A 153 6.48 -14.77 -0.14
C GLU A 153 7.78 -15.34 -0.71
N GLU A 154 8.23 -16.47 -0.18
CA GLU A 154 9.41 -17.19 -0.69
C GLU A 154 9.05 -18.64 -0.93
N THR A 155 9.36 -19.12 -2.12
CA THR A 155 9.22 -20.53 -2.53
C THR A 155 10.55 -21.07 -3.02
N GLU A 156 10.59 -22.35 -3.42
CA GLU A 156 11.79 -22.93 -4.05
C GLU A 156 12.16 -22.26 -5.38
N TYR A 157 11.20 -21.59 -6.05
CA TYR A 157 11.37 -21.12 -7.42
C TYR A 157 11.38 -19.59 -7.55
N TYR A 158 10.83 -18.88 -6.56
CA TYR A 158 10.76 -17.43 -6.60
C TYR A 158 10.70 -16.81 -5.20
N GLU A 159 11.19 -15.58 -5.12
CA GLU A 159 10.91 -14.63 -4.04
C GLU A 159 9.96 -13.56 -4.60
N ASN A 160 8.92 -13.21 -3.85
CA ASN A 160 7.95 -12.18 -4.19
C ASN A 160 7.82 -11.18 -3.04
N THR A 161 7.90 -9.90 -3.36
CA THR A 161 7.56 -8.81 -2.45
C THR A 161 6.47 -7.98 -3.09
N TYR A 162 5.33 -7.90 -2.43
CA TYR A 162 4.22 -7.04 -2.81
C TYR A 162 4.05 -5.94 -1.75
N SER A 163 4.06 -4.69 -2.16
CA SER A 163 3.68 -3.57 -1.31
C SER A 163 2.59 -2.72 -1.96
N GLN A 164 1.78 -2.11 -1.11
CA GLN A 164 0.64 -1.28 -1.48
C GLN A 164 0.47 -0.14 -0.48
N GLU A 165 0.26 1.06 -0.98
CA GLU A 165 -0.04 2.26 -0.22
C GLU A 165 -1.28 2.94 -0.81
N LEU A 166 -2.27 3.18 0.03
CA LEU A 166 -3.51 3.88 -0.31
C LEU A 166 -3.58 5.15 0.53
N THR A 167 -3.69 6.32 -0.10
CA THR A 167 -3.89 7.59 0.59
C THR A 167 -5.32 8.06 0.36
N PHE A 168 -5.96 8.51 1.43
CA PHE A 168 -7.33 8.99 1.42
C PHE A 168 -7.47 10.34 2.10
N THR A 169 -8.53 11.07 1.76
CA THR A 169 -8.94 12.30 2.44
C THR A 169 -10.35 12.14 3.00
N LYS A 170 -10.54 12.48 4.28
CA LYS A 170 -11.83 12.46 4.94
C LYS A 170 -12.81 13.45 4.31
N VAL A 171 -14.06 13.03 4.11
CA VAL A 171 -15.17 13.83 3.53
C VAL A 171 -16.34 14.02 4.47
#